data_AF-A0A1D2X0A6-F1
#
_entry.id   AF-A0A1D2X0A6-F1
#
_cell.length_a   1.000
_cell.length_b   1.000
_cell.length_c   1.000
_cell.angle_alpha   90.00
_cell.angle_beta   90.00
_cell.angle_gamma   90.00
#
_symmetry.space_group_name_H-M   'P 1'
#
loop_
_entity.id
_entity.type
_entity.pdbx_description
1 polymer ?
#
loop_
_entity_poly.entity_id
_entity_poly.type
_entity_poly.pdbx_seq_one_letter_code
_entity_poly.pdbx_strand_id
1 'polypeptide(L)'
;MSDGFSGEPKYQCSLKFLPYCESCTSPVFLIIVDIKNEVAYWLFISRELLTNLALRIKQGSESVSVKIPLKNIIRKGNSEYLLEWQKIIKDYSKKICYYDDLLEEHTSLEKAYEILKQENSLLGVEKSEFHNIHKFLDRLNLYLDTDFTIIKEIYYKNCWKLVIGYNNYSENNITYLLYPINFNKNDLQIREISDKLKEDLRKELEICIVKNIISKNPSNNQPEKYAKELIIEK
;
A
#
# COMPACT_ATOMS: atom_id res chain seq x y z
N MET A 1 -40.88 11.23 -32.44
CA MET A 1 -41.41 11.67 -31.13
C MET A 1 -40.43 11.20 -30.09
N SER A 2 -39.85 12.16 -29.37
CA SER A 2 -38.76 11.98 -28.41
C SER A 2 -39.33 11.76 -27.02
N ASP A 3 -39.48 10.50 -26.61
CA ASP A 3 -39.75 10.18 -25.21
C ASP A 3 -38.43 10.21 -24.44
N GLY A 4 -38.18 11.34 -23.79
CA GLY A 4 -37.07 11.54 -22.88
C GLY A 4 -37.24 10.68 -21.63
N PHE A 5 -36.41 9.64 -21.49
CA PHE A 5 -36.17 8.99 -20.21
C PHE A 5 -35.47 9.99 -19.27
N SER A 6 -36.24 10.70 -18.45
CA SER A 6 -35.73 11.74 -17.53
C SER A 6 -35.18 11.18 -16.21
N GLY A 7 -34.49 10.03 -16.25
CA GLY A 7 -33.90 9.42 -15.06
C GLY A 7 -32.82 8.40 -15.39
N GLU A 8 -31.71 8.43 -14.65
CA GLU A 8 -30.66 7.42 -14.74
C GLU A 8 -31.24 6.01 -14.47
N PRO A 9 -30.85 4.99 -15.25
CA PRO A 9 -31.28 3.62 -15.02
C PRO A 9 -30.93 3.17 -13.59
N LYS A 10 -31.81 2.38 -13.00
CA LYS A 10 -31.63 1.86 -11.64
C LYS A 10 -31.83 0.36 -11.63
N TYR A 11 -31.06 -0.31 -10.79
CA TYR A 11 -31.16 -1.74 -10.56
C TYR A 11 -31.32 -2.02 -9.07
N GLN A 12 -32.22 -2.95 -8.72
CA GLN A 12 -32.36 -3.42 -7.35
C GLN A 12 -31.38 -4.57 -7.11
N CYS A 13 -30.28 -4.25 -6.46
CA CYS A 13 -29.21 -5.20 -6.19
C CYS A 13 -29.51 -5.99 -4.92
N SER A 14 -29.45 -7.32 -5.01
CA SER A 14 -29.64 -8.20 -3.86
C SER A 14 -28.54 -7.99 -2.82
N LEU A 15 -28.90 -7.91 -1.54
CA LEU A 15 -27.90 -7.83 -0.47
C LEU A 15 -27.04 -9.10 -0.36
N LYS A 16 -27.49 -10.23 -0.92
CA LYS A 16 -26.68 -11.47 -0.98
C LYS A 16 -25.54 -11.38 -2.00
N PHE A 17 -25.64 -10.49 -2.98
CA PHE A 17 -24.59 -10.30 -4.00
C PHE A 17 -23.43 -9.43 -3.49
N LEU A 18 -23.70 -8.45 -2.63
CA LEU A 18 -22.69 -7.50 -2.17
C LEU A 18 -21.50 -8.16 -1.41
N PRO A 19 -21.72 -9.13 -0.49
CA PRO A 19 -20.62 -9.82 0.19
C PRO A 19 -19.72 -10.62 -0.76
N TYR A 20 -20.29 -11.17 -1.84
CA TYR A 20 -19.49 -11.81 -2.88
C TYR A 20 -18.58 -10.80 -3.59
N CYS A 21 -19.11 -9.63 -3.93
CA CYS A 21 -18.31 -8.56 -4.55
C CYS A 21 -17.20 -8.04 -3.64
N GLU A 22 -17.42 -8.01 -2.33
CA GLU A 22 -16.43 -7.55 -1.36
C GLU A 22 -15.25 -8.52 -1.19
N SER A 23 -15.54 -9.82 -1.22
CA SER A 23 -14.56 -10.90 -1.04
C SER A 23 -13.86 -11.33 -2.34
N CYS A 24 -14.38 -10.93 -3.50
CA CYS A 24 -13.81 -11.31 -4.79
C CYS A 24 -12.50 -10.55 -5.07
N THR A 25 -11.46 -11.28 -5.49
CA THR A 25 -10.18 -10.70 -5.92
C THR A 25 -10.19 -10.24 -7.37
N SER A 26 -11.18 -10.67 -8.16
CA SER A 26 -11.35 -10.29 -9.56
C SER A 26 -12.30 -9.09 -9.70
N PRO A 27 -12.13 -8.24 -10.74
CA PRO A 27 -13.09 -7.20 -11.03
C PRO A 27 -14.49 -7.77 -11.28
N VAL A 28 -15.50 -7.26 -10.57
CA VAL A 28 -16.90 -7.66 -10.77
C VAL A 28 -17.63 -6.61 -11.59
N PHE A 29 -18.17 -7.03 -12.73
CA PHE A 29 -19.04 -6.22 -13.57
C PHE A 29 -20.48 -6.72 -13.49
N LEU A 30 -21.39 -5.83 -13.12
CA LEU A 30 -22.82 -6.08 -13.18
C LEU A 30 -23.34 -5.64 -14.56
N ILE A 31 -23.93 -6.57 -15.30
CA ILE A 31 -24.57 -6.29 -16.59
C ILE A 31 -26.09 -6.29 -16.40
N ILE A 32 -26.73 -5.19 -16.77
CA ILE A 32 -28.18 -5.01 -16.65
C ILE A 32 -28.75 -4.92 -18.06
N VAL A 33 -29.69 -5.79 -18.39
CA VAL A 33 -30.34 -5.82 -19.70
C VAL A 33 -31.73 -5.20 -19.60
N ASP A 34 -31.96 -4.15 -20.35
CA ASP A 34 -33.30 -3.59 -20.59
C ASP A 34 -33.83 -4.16 -21.91
N ILE A 35 -34.67 -5.19 -21.77
CA ILE A 35 -35.26 -5.92 -22.91
C ILE A 35 -36.18 -5.00 -23.72
N LYS A 36 -36.89 -4.06 -23.07
CA LYS A 36 -37.88 -3.21 -23.75
C LYS A 36 -37.21 -2.22 -24.69
N ASN A 37 -36.06 -1.68 -24.26
CA ASN A 37 -35.30 -0.70 -25.02
C ASN A 37 -34.13 -1.33 -25.80
N GLU A 38 -34.04 -2.66 -25.83
CA GLU A 38 -32.98 -3.43 -26.50
C GLU A 38 -31.57 -2.92 -26.19
N VAL A 39 -31.32 -2.59 -24.93
CA VAL A 39 -30.07 -1.98 -24.47
C VAL A 39 -29.56 -2.70 -23.24
N ALA A 40 -28.25 -2.90 -23.17
CA ALA A 40 -27.61 -3.35 -21.95
C ALA A 40 -26.80 -2.20 -21.34
N TYR A 41 -26.68 -2.22 -20.03
CA TYR A 41 -25.85 -1.31 -19.26
C TYR A 41 -24.86 -2.11 -18.43
N TRP A 42 -23.78 -1.47 -18.03
CA TRP A 42 -22.78 -2.11 -17.18
C TRP A 42 -22.43 -1.24 -15.97
N LEU A 43 -21.99 -1.88 -14.90
CA LEU A 43 -21.51 -1.20 -13.72
C LEU A 43 -20.37 -1.99 -13.10
N PHE A 44 -19.24 -1.33 -12.93
CA PHE A 44 -18.15 -1.90 -12.14
C PHE A 44 -18.46 -1.76 -10.65
N ILE A 45 -18.44 -2.88 -9.92
CA ILE A 45 -18.68 -2.91 -8.48
C ILE A 45 -17.37 -2.61 -7.74
N SER A 46 -17.05 -1.33 -7.60
CA SER A 46 -15.87 -0.88 -6.87
C SER A 46 -16.07 -0.94 -5.34
N ARG A 47 -14.98 -0.98 -4.58
CA ARG A 47 -15.04 -0.86 -3.11
C ARG A 47 -15.70 0.43 -2.64
N GLU A 48 -15.46 1.52 -3.36
CA GLU A 48 -16.11 2.81 -3.11
C GLU A 48 -17.64 2.70 -3.30
N LEU A 49 -18.09 2.05 -4.38
CA LEU A 49 -19.50 1.80 -4.61
C LEU A 49 -20.10 0.95 -3.49
N LEU A 50 -19.44 -0.14 -3.09
CA LEU A 50 -19.91 -1.00 -1.99
C LEU A 50 -20.05 -0.23 -0.68
N THR A 51 -19.07 0.60 -0.34
CA THR A 51 -19.10 1.46 0.86
C THR A 51 -20.29 2.42 0.82
N ASN A 52 -20.50 3.07 -0.32
CA ASN A 52 -21.63 3.98 -0.53
C ASN A 52 -22.98 3.26 -0.48
N LEU A 53 -23.06 2.02 -0.98
CA LEU A 53 -24.28 1.21 -0.90
C LEU A 53 -24.57 0.76 0.53
N ALA A 54 -23.54 0.38 1.30
CA ALA A 54 -23.68 -0.05 2.69
C ALA A 54 -24.36 1.03 3.55
N LEU A 55 -24.01 2.32 3.34
CA LEU A 55 -24.64 3.46 4.03
C LEU A 55 -26.14 3.63 3.72
N ARG A 56 -26.63 3.03 2.63
CA ARG A 56 -28.01 3.15 2.16
C ARG A 56 -28.87 1.93 2.49
N ILE A 57 -28.27 0.87 3.04
CA ILE A 57 -29.00 -0.33 3.45
C ILE A 57 -29.86 0.02 4.66
N LYS A 58 -31.17 -0.19 4.53
CA LYS A 58 -32.13 -0.03 5.63
C LYS A 58 -32.33 -1.36 6.34
N GLN A 59 -32.58 -1.30 7.66
CA GLN A 59 -32.90 -2.48 8.45
C GLN A 59 -34.13 -3.20 7.86
N GLY A 60 -34.02 -4.52 7.68
CA GLY A 60 -35.08 -5.36 7.09
C GLY A 60 -35.18 -5.31 5.55
N SER A 61 -34.30 -4.60 4.84
CA SER A 61 -34.27 -4.64 3.37
C SER A 61 -33.58 -5.89 2.85
N GLU A 62 -34.06 -6.45 1.74
CA GLU A 62 -33.41 -7.56 1.02
C GLU A 62 -32.60 -7.10 -0.21
N SER A 63 -32.76 -5.83 -0.60
CA SER A 63 -32.06 -5.23 -1.75
C SER A 63 -31.70 -3.76 -1.52
N VAL A 64 -30.82 -3.23 -2.37
CA VAL A 64 -30.46 -1.81 -2.41
C VAL A 64 -30.48 -1.30 -3.85
N SER A 65 -31.05 -0.11 -4.04
CA SER A 65 -31.15 0.49 -5.38
C SER A 65 -29.83 1.13 -5.80
N VAL A 66 -29.26 0.63 -6.88
CA VAL A 66 -28.02 1.10 -7.50
C VAL A 66 -28.36 1.93 -8.73
N LYS A 67 -27.76 3.11 -8.87
CA LYS A 67 -27.89 3.95 -10.08
C LYS A 67 -26.80 3.56 -11.07
N ILE A 68 -27.15 3.52 -12.34
CA ILE A 68 -26.24 3.15 -13.43
C ILE A 68 -26.01 4.40 -14.29
N PRO A 69 -24.75 4.82 -14.49
CA PRO A 69 -24.45 5.95 -15.36
C PRO A 69 -24.93 5.68 -16.79
N LEU A 70 -25.60 6.66 -17.41
CA LEU A 70 -26.09 6.53 -18.79
C LEU A 70 -24.97 6.28 -19.82
N LYS A 71 -23.75 6.76 -19.53
CA LYS A 71 -22.56 6.52 -20.34
C LYS A 71 -22.13 5.04 -20.34
N ASN A 72 -22.51 4.28 -19.31
CA ASN A 72 -22.13 2.87 -19.18
C ASN A 72 -23.07 1.96 -19.98
N ILE A 73 -23.17 2.23 -21.26
CA ILE A 73 -24.10 1.57 -22.17
C ILE A 73 -23.36 0.58 -23.06
N ILE A 74 -23.97 -0.58 -23.29
CA ILE A 74 -23.50 -1.61 -24.21
C ILE A 74 -24.44 -1.59 -25.40
N ARG A 75 -23.93 -1.16 -26.55
CA ARG A 75 -24.66 -1.11 -27.81
C ARG A 75 -23.83 -1.71 -28.93
N LYS A 76 -24.51 -2.29 -29.91
CA LYS A 76 -23.87 -2.79 -31.13
C LYS A 76 -23.13 -1.63 -31.83
N GLY A 77 -21.87 -1.86 -32.19
CA GLY A 77 -21.01 -0.87 -32.85
C GLY A 77 -20.32 0.13 -31.91
N ASN A 78 -20.62 0.13 -30.61
CA ASN A 78 -19.82 0.85 -29.61
C ASN A 78 -18.92 -0.16 -28.87
N SER A 79 -17.63 0.15 -28.74
CA SER A 79 -16.65 -0.66 -28.02
C SER A 79 -15.91 0.13 -26.92
N GLU A 80 -16.34 1.36 -26.62
CA GLU A 80 -15.67 2.25 -25.66
C GLU A 80 -15.65 1.65 -24.24
N TYR A 81 -16.71 0.92 -23.88
CA TYR A 81 -16.76 0.22 -22.59
C TYR A 81 -15.65 -0.84 -22.44
N LEU A 82 -15.18 -1.44 -23.54
CA LEU A 82 -14.09 -2.42 -23.49
C LEU A 82 -12.78 -1.76 -23.04
N LEU A 83 -12.54 -0.51 -23.43
CA LEU A 83 -11.36 0.24 -22.99
C LEU A 83 -11.42 0.54 -21.49
N GLU A 84 -12.58 0.92 -20.96
CA GLU A 84 -12.76 1.11 -19.51
C GLU A 84 -12.57 -0.21 -18.75
N TRP A 85 -13.10 -1.33 -19.27
CA TRP A 85 -12.93 -2.64 -18.64
C TRP A 85 -11.48 -3.10 -18.65
N GLN A 86 -10.78 -2.93 -19.77
CA GLN A 86 -9.34 -3.22 -19.87
C GLN A 86 -8.54 -2.43 -18.84
N LYS A 87 -8.86 -1.15 -18.63
CA LYS A 87 -8.22 -0.33 -17.59
C LYS A 87 -8.45 -0.91 -16.20
N ILE A 88 -9.69 -1.23 -15.85
CA ILE A 88 -10.05 -1.81 -14.55
C ILE A 88 -9.32 -3.14 -14.31
N ILE A 89 -9.32 -4.03 -15.32
CA ILE A 89 -8.64 -5.33 -15.24
C ILE A 89 -7.13 -5.14 -15.06
N LYS A 90 -6.52 -4.22 -15.83
CA LYS A 90 -5.08 -3.92 -15.72
C LYS A 90 -4.72 -3.39 -14.34
N ASP A 91 -5.55 -2.54 -13.74
CA ASP A 91 -5.32 -2.00 -12.40
C ASP A 91 -5.40 -3.09 -11.33
N TYR A 92 -6.32 -4.05 -11.47
CA TYR A 92 -6.39 -5.22 -10.58
C TYR A 92 -5.21 -6.17 -10.75
N SER A 93 -4.85 -6.48 -12.00
CA SER A 93 -3.69 -7.33 -12.29
C SER A 93 -2.42 -6.74 -11.72
N LYS A 94 -2.19 -5.43 -11.83
CA LYS A 94 -1.05 -4.76 -11.20
C LYS A 94 -1.02 -4.95 -9.69
N LYS A 95 -2.16 -4.78 -9.00
CA LYS A 95 -2.25 -4.96 -7.54
C LYS A 95 -1.95 -6.40 -7.12
N ILE A 96 -2.39 -7.38 -7.91
CA ILE A 96 -2.14 -8.79 -7.65
C ILE A 96 -0.67 -9.12 -7.92
N CYS A 97 -0.10 -8.69 -9.04
CA CYS A 97 1.30 -8.94 -9.36
C CYS A 97 2.26 -8.29 -8.35
N TYR A 98 1.96 -7.08 -7.90
CA TYR A 98 2.80 -6.38 -6.92
C TYR A 98 2.73 -7.00 -5.52
N TYR A 99 1.72 -7.83 -5.23
CA TYR A 99 1.60 -8.51 -3.95
C TYR A 99 2.74 -9.52 -3.71
N ASP A 100 3.18 -10.22 -4.76
CA ASP A 100 4.30 -11.16 -4.66
C ASP A 100 5.62 -10.41 -4.40
N ASP A 101 5.84 -9.29 -5.09
CA ASP A 101 6.99 -8.40 -4.84
C ASP A 101 7.01 -7.90 -3.38
N LEU A 102 5.85 -7.53 -2.83
CA LEU A 102 5.70 -7.11 -1.44
C LEU A 102 6.02 -8.23 -0.45
N LEU A 103 5.60 -9.47 -0.74
CA LEU A 103 5.91 -10.64 0.07
C LEU A 103 7.41 -10.96 0.05
N GLU A 104 8.06 -10.84 -1.10
CA GLU A 104 9.51 -11.02 -1.24
C GLU A 104 10.27 -9.95 -0.46
N GLU A 105 9.86 -8.67 -0.54
CA GLU A 105 10.45 -7.58 0.24
C GLU A 105 10.30 -7.84 1.75
N HIS A 106 9.11 -8.22 2.20
CA HIS A 106 8.85 -8.53 3.61
C HIS A 106 9.73 -9.68 4.11
N THR A 107 9.80 -10.77 3.34
CA THR A 107 10.63 -11.94 3.68
C THR A 107 12.11 -11.57 3.77
N SER A 108 12.57 -10.69 2.88
CA SER A 108 13.96 -10.21 2.85
C SER A 108 14.26 -9.32 4.05
N LEU A 109 13.33 -8.46 4.47
CA LEU A 109 13.45 -7.66 5.70
C LEU A 109 13.52 -8.53 6.96
N GLU A 110 12.73 -9.59 7.05
CA GLU A 110 12.78 -10.54 8.18
C GLU A 110 14.13 -11.25 8.26
N LYS A 111 14.67 -11.70 7.12
CA LYS A 111 16.02 -12.30 7.07
C LYS A 111 17.10 -11.31 7.47
N ALA A 112 17.04 -10.09 6.95
CA ALA A 112 17.98 -9.02 7.30
C ALA A 112 17.97 -8.76 8.81
N TYR A 113 16.79 -8.71 9.40
CA TYR A 113 16.63 -8.57 10.84
C TYR A 113 17.30 -9.70 11.64
N GLU A 114 17.12 -10.97 11.25
CA GLU A 114 17.73 -12.11 11.95
C GLU A 114 19.27 -12.07 11.87
N ILE A 115 19.82 -11.58 10.76
CA ILE A 115 21.26 -11.33 10.62
C ILE A 115 21.71 -10.20 11.57
N LEU A 116 20.98 -9.08 11.60
CA LEU A 116 21.28 -7.92 12.44
C LEU A 116 21.26 -8.20 13.95
N LYS A 117 20.46 -9.17 14.40
CA LYS A 117 20.35 -9.53 15.81
C LYS A 117 21.64 -10.13 16.39
N GLN A 118 22.51 -10.65 15.53
CA GLN A 118 23.73 -11.35 15.95
C GLN A 118 24.82 -10.41 16.51
N GLU A 119 24.74 -9.11 16.25
CA GLU A 119 25.65 -8.10 16.79
C GLU A 119 24.90 -7.16 17.77
N ASN A 120 25.32 -7.13 19.03
CA ASN A 120 24.82 -6.22 20.07
C ASN A 120 26.00 -5.55 20.79
N SER A 121 26.20 -4.24 20.63
CA SER A 121 27.29 -3.52 21.31
C SER A 121 26.99 -2.06 21.67
N LEU A 122 25.85 -1.48 21.27
CA LEU A 122 25.59 -0.04 21.46
C LEU A 122 24.78 0.34 22.71
N LEU A 123 24.45 -0.62 23.59
CA LEU A 123 23.69 -0.32 24.80
C LEU A 123 24.48 0.63 25.71
N GLY A 124 23.93 1.84 25.93
CA GLY A 124 24.54 2.86 26.78
C GLY A 124 25.69 3.64 26.16
N VAL A 125 25.95 3.46 24.86
CA VAL A 125 26.94 4.27 24.13
C VAL A 125 26.31 5.61 23.76
N GLU A 126 27.06 6.70 23.90
CA GLU A 126 26.66 8.02 23.40
C GLU A 126 27.51 8.40 22.17
N LYS A 127 26.85 8.75 21.08
CA LYS A 127 27.48 9.30 19.87
C LYS A 127 26.68 10.52 19.39
N SER A 128 27.38 11.53 18.87
CA SER A 128 26.75 12.77 18.38
C SER A 128 25.76 12.54 17.23
N GLU A 129 26.00 11.52 16.41
CA GLU A 129 25.12 11.11 15.30
C GLU A 129 23.74 10.61 15.74
N PHE A 130 23.61 10.08 16.96
CA PHE A 130 22.35 9.53 17.46
C PHE A 130 21.25 10.58 17.52
N HIS A 131 21.59 11.84 17.82
CA HIS A 131 20.61 12.93 17.83
C HIS A 131 19.87 13.08 16.49
N ASN A 132 20.61 13.04 15.38
CA ASN A 132 20.03 13.21 14.05
C ASN A 132 19.29 11.96 13.60
N ILE A 133 19.82 10.78 13.96
CA ILE A 133 19.15 9.50 13.71
C ILE A 133 17.81 9.42 14.46
N HIS A 134 17.77 9.82 15.74
CA HIS A 134 16.52 9.85 16.52
C HIS A 134 15.50 10.78 15.89
N LYS A 135 15.88 12.01 15.50
CA LYS A 135 14.98 12.94 14.81
C LYS A 135 14.42 12.38 13.51
N PHE A 136 15.26 11.70 12.73
CA PHE A 136 14.83 11.03 11.50
C PHE A 136 13.81 9.92 11.78
N LEU A 137 14.10 9.04 12.73
CA LEU A 137 13.22 7.93 13.11
C LEU A 137 11.90 8.41 13.70
N ASP A 138 11.92 9.43 14.55
CA ASP A 138 10.71 10.00 15.15
C ASP A 138 9.78 10.57 14.07
N ARG A 139 10.32 11.27 13.08
CA ARG A 139 9.52 11.79 11.96
C ARG A 139 9.03 10.71 11.02
N LEU A 140 9.87 9.75 10.68
CA LEU A 140 9.47 8.63 9.83
C LEU A 140 8.31 7.85 10.46
N ASN A 141 8.43 7.49 11.74
CA ASN A 141 7.39 6.77 12.44
C ASN A 141 6.13 7.62 12.64
N LEU A 142 6.26 8.92 12.94
CA LEU A 142 5.10 9.81 13.02
C LEU A 142 4.28 9.80 11.73
N TYR A 143 4.94 9.96 10.58
CA TYR A 143 4.25 9.93 9.29
C TYR A 143 3.58 8.59 9.01
N LEU A 144 4.24 7.48 9.35
CA LEU A 144 3.69 6.14 9.19
C LEU A 144 2.55 5.84 10.18
N ASP A 145 2.50 6.51 11.32
CA ASP A 145 1.46 6.33 12.35
C ASP A 145 0.27 7.27 12.17
N THR A 146 0.41 8.35 11.39
CA THR A 146 -0.68 9.31 11.13
C THR A 146 -1.09 9.30 9.67
N ASP A 147 -0.27 9.89 8.81
CA ASP A 147 -0.66 10.31 7.46
C ASP A 147 -0.60 9.14 6.47
N PHE A 148 0.24 8.14 6.77
CA PHE A 148 0.55 7.01 5.88
C PHE A 148 0.36 5.66 6.58
N THR A 149 -0.61 5.57 7.49
CA THR A 149 -0.96 4.34 8.23
C THR A 149 -1.15 3.14 7.31
N ILE A 150 -1.80 3.33 6.15
CA ILE A 150 -2.03 2.27 5.15
C ILE A 150 -0.70 1.73 4.60
N ILE A 151 0.30 2.57 4.37
CA ILE A 151 1.62 2.14 3.90
C ILE A 151 2.28 1.29 4.99
N LYS A 152 2.19 1.72 6.26
CA LYS A 152 2.73 0.94 7.38
C LYS A 152 2.09 -0.45 7.48
N GLU A 153 0.76 -0.53 7.37
CA GLU A 153 0.02 -1.79 7.47
C GLU A 153 0.31 -2.76 6.31
N ILE A 154 0.52 -2.24 5.09
CA ILE A 154 0.79 -3.05 3.91
C ILE A 154 2.24 -3.55 3.89
N TYR A 155 3.21 -2.65 4.10
CA TYR A 155 4.63 -2.98 3.93
C TYR A 155 5.26 -3.56 5.21
N TYR A 156 4.73 -3.24 6.40
CA TYR A 156 5.34 -3.59 7.68
C TYR A 156 4.32 -4.21 8.64
N LYS A 157 3.97 -5.47 8.38
CA LYS A 157 2.94 -6.19 9.15
C LYS A 157 3.31 -6.28 10.64
N ASN A 158 2.36 -5.97 11.51
CA ASN A 158 2.52 -5.98 12.98
C ASN A 158 3.67 -5.09 13.50
N CYS A 159 4.10 -4.10 12.72
CA CYS A 159 5.18 -3.19 13.06
C CYS A 159 4.74 -2.16 14.11
N TRP A 160 5.44 -2.15 15.25
CA TRP A 160 5.37 -1.08 16.23
C TRP A 160 6.16 0.13 15.76
N LYS A 161 7.44 -0.05 15.42
CA LYS A 161 8.31 1.02 14.94
C LYS A 161 9.26 0.52 13.85
N LEU A 162 9.48 1.35 12.83
CA LEU A 162 10.64 1.23 11.98
C LEU A 162 11.88 1.78 12.69
N VAL A 163 12.97 1.05 12.56
CA VAL A 163 14.24 1.34 13.21
C VAL A 163 15.39 1.19 12.23
N ILE A 164 16.59 1.59 12.64
CA ILE A 164 17.74 1.70 11.72
C ILE A 164 18.92 0.83 12.17
N GLY A 165 19.49 0.14 11.20
CA GLY A 165 20.86 -0.37 11.25
C GLY A 165 21.72 0.49 10.34
N TYR A 166 22.83 1.03 10.82
CA TYR A 166 23.67 1.96 10.06
C TYR A 166 25.14 1.56 10.08
N ASN A 167 25.88 2.01 9.08
CA ASN A 167 27.32 1.80 8.91
C ASN A 167 27.89 3.04 8.21
N ASN A 168 29.14 3.42 8.53
CA ASN A 168 29.83 4.57 7.93
C ASN A 168 29.02 5.88 8.00
N TYR A 169 28.53 6.26 9.19
CA TYR A 169 27.84 7.53 9.37
C TYR A 169 28.84 8.68 9.33
N SER A 170 28.61 9.62 8.42
CA SER A 170 29.38 10.86 8.27
C SER A 170 28.47 11.96 7.73
N GLU A 171 28.98 13.18 7.65
CA GLU A 171 28.22 14.31 7.10
C GLU A 171 27.82 14.11 5.62
N ASN A 172 28.62 13.33 4.87
CA ASN A 172 28.48 13.17 3.42
C ASN A 172 28.04 11.77 3.00
N ASN A 173 28.08 10.80 3.91
CA ASN A 173 27.71 9.42 3.64
C ASN A 173 26.99 8.78 4.82
N ILE A 174 25.95 8.01 4.52
CA ILE A 174 25.39 7.01 5.42
C ILE A 174 25.05 5.77 4.60
N THR A 175 25.49 4.61 5.09
CA THR A 175 24.95 3.33 4.68
C THR A 175 23.96 2.90 5.75
N TYR A 176 22.70 2.64 5.38
CA TYR A 176 21.72 2.17 6.37
C TYR A 176 20.70 1.19 5.80
N LEU A 177 20.05 0.50 6.73
CA LEU A 177 18.96 -0.44 6.54
C LEU A 177 17.84 -0.06 7.52
N LEU A 178 16.62 0.08 7.03
CA LEU A 178 15.43 0.20 7.88
C LEU A 178 14.76 -1.16 8.03
N TYR A 179 14.33 -1.47 9.23
CA TYR A 179 13.62 -2.72 9.50
C TYR A 179 12.56 -2.53 10.58
N PRO A 180 11.48 -3.33 10.58
CA PRO A 180 10.41 -3.22 11.57
C PRO A 180 10.75 -3.93 12.89
N ILE A 181 10.37 -3.33 14.01
CA ILE A 181 10.21 -3.99 15.31
C ILE A 181 8.73 -4.26 15.53
N ASN A 182 8.38 -5.50 15.86
CA ASN A 182 7.00 -5.89 16.13
C ASN A 182 6.54 -5.48 17.54
N PHE A 183 5.25 -5.25 17.74
CA PHE A 183 4.65 -4.85 19.03
C PHE A 183 5.02 -5.74 20.23
N ASN A 184 5.25 -7.02 19.98
CA ASN A 184 5.56 -8.00 21.03
C ASN A 184 7.07 -8.17 21.25
N LYS A 185 7.91 -7.32 20.64
CA LYS A 185 9.37 -7.45 20.64
C LYS A 185 10.01 -6.22 21.27
N ASN A 186 10.82 -6.43 22.29
CA ASN A 186 11.69 -5.40 22.85
C ASN A 186 13.06 -5.49 22.17
N ASP A 187 13.42 -4.44 21.43
CA ASP A 187 14.65 -4.44 20.63
C ASP A 187 15.23 -3.02 20.46
N LEU A 188 16.48 -2.94 20.01
CA LEU A 188 17.22 -1.69 19.81
C LEU A 188 16.70 -0.91 18.60
N GLN A 189 16.52 0.40 18.78
CA GLN A 189 16.11 1.30 17.69
C GLN A 189 17.26 1.73 16.77
N ILE A 190 18.50 1.61 17.24
CA ILE A 190 19.71 1.96 16.50
C ILE A 190 20.70 0.82 16.66
N ARG A 191 21.17 0.29 15.53
CA ARG A 191 22.25 -0.71 15.47
C ARG A 191 23.38 -0.20 14.59
N GLU A 192 24.62 -0.40 15.00
CA GLU A 192 25.78 -0.24 14.12
C GLU A 192 26.06 -1.59 13.46
N ILE A 193 26.21 -1.58 12.14
CA ILE A 193 26.40 -2.74 11.29
C ILE A 193 27.90 -2.82 10.97
N SER A 194 28.55 -3.93 11.31
CA SER A 194 29.94 -4.15 10.91
C SER A 194 30.10 -4.30 9.38
N ASP A 195 31.28 -4.01 8.84
CA ASP A 195 31.52 -4.20 7.41
C ASP A 195 31.36 -5.66 6.96
N LYS A 196 31.63 -6.61 7.87
CA LYS A 196 31.36 -8.03 7.64
C LYS A 196 29.87 -8.31 7.50
N LEU A 197 29.06 -7.82 8.44
CA LEU A 197 27.62 -8.01 8.43
C LEU A 197 26.96 -7.33 7.21
N LYS A 198 27.51 -6.20 6.77
CA LYS A 198 27.13 -5.53 5.52
C LYS A 198 27.39 -6.38 4.28
N GLU A 199 28.52 -7.07 4.21
CA GLU A 199 28.82 -8.00 3.13
C GLU A 199 27.90 -9.23 3.17
N ASP A 200 27.58 -9.74 4.35
CA ASP A 200 26.66 -10.86 4.53
C ASP A 200 25.23 -10.47 4.08
N LEU A 201 24.74 -9.29 4.48
CA LEU A 201 23.47 -8.74 4.02
C LEU A 201 23.41 -8.55 2.50
N ARG A 202 24.52 -8.14 1.86
CA ARG A 202 24.58 -8.00 0.40
C ARG A 202 24.52 -9.33 -0.33
N LYS A 203 25.16 -10.37 0.21
CA LYS A 203 25.21 -11.70 -0.40
C LYS A 203 23.90 -12.47 -0.24
N GLU A 204 23.28 -12.37 0.93
CA GLU A 204 22.08 -13.15 1.28
C GLU A 204 20.78 -12.58 0.67
N LEU A 205 20.72 -11.27 0.43
CA LEU A 205 19.43 -10.62 0.15
C LEU A 205 19.17 -10.30 -1.31
N GLU A 206 20.16 -10.35 -2.22
CA GLU A 206 20.10 -9.98 -3.67
C GLU A 206 19.40 -8.64 -4.01
N ILE A 207 18.87 -7.94 -3.01
CA ILE A 207 17.99 -6.78 -3.07
C ILE A 207 18.68 -5.65 -2.30
N CYS A 208 18.68 -4.46 -2.91
CA CYS A 208 19.19 -3.21 -2.35
C CYS A 208 18.37 -2.71 -1.14
N ILE A 209 18.28 -3.48 -0.05
CA ILE A 209 17.69 -2.98 1.20
C ILE A 209 18.64 -2.00 1.92
N VAL A 210 19.93 -2.09 1.59
CA VAL A 210 20.97 -1.18 2.10
C VAL A 210 21.04 0.07 1.22
N LYS A 211 20.43 1.17 1.66
CA LYS A 211 20.56 2.47 0.99
C LYS A 211 21.96 3.05 1.30
N ASN A 212 22.71 3.34 0.25
CA ASN A 212 24.02 4.00 0.34
C ASN A 212 23.90 5.39 -0.30
N ILE A 213 24.07 6.45 0.50
CA ILE A 213 23.90 7.82 0.02
C ILE A 213 25.26 8.50 -0.03
N ILE A 214 25.81 8.66 -1.24
CA ILE A 214 27.11 9.30 -1.47
C ILE A 214 26.85 10.66 -2.14
N SER A 215 26.63 11.72 -1.36
CA SER A 215 26.73 13.12 -1.82
C SER A 215 26.45 14.13 -0.70
N LYS A 216 25.42 13.89 0.11
CA LYS A 216 25.07 14.62 1.36
C LYS A 216 24.21 13.70 2.21
N ASN A 217 24.54 13.48 3.49
CA ASN A 217 23.72 12.65 4.37
C ASN A 217 22.39 13.39 4.68
N PRO A 218 21.24 12.97 4.11
CA PRO A 218 19.99 13.71 4.26
C PRO A 218 19.42 13.58 5.67
N SER A 219 19.74 12.48 6.36
CA SER A 219 19.41 12.28 7.79
C SER A 219 20.16 13.25 8.70
N ASN A 220 21.29 13.80 8.25
CA ASN A 220 22.08 14.79 8.98
C ASN A 220 21.59 16.22 8.73
N ASN A 221 21.26 16.56 7.47
CA ASN A 221 20.99 17.94 7.06
C ASN A 221 19.49 18.31 7.03
N GLN A 222 18.61 17.38 6.63
CA GLN A 222 17.15 17.60 6.51
C GLN A 222 16.37 16.32 6.84
N PRO A 223 16.48 15.79 8.07
CA PRO A 223 15.90 14.49 8.44
C PRO A 223 14.38 14.42 8.20
N GLU A 224 13.65 15.51 8.44
CA GLU A 224 12.20 15.54 8.29
C GLU A 224 11.75 15.47 6.82
N LYS A 225 12.47 16.17 5.94
CA LYS A 225 12.19 16.17 4.50
C LYS A 225 12.50 14.80 3.89
N TYR A 226 13.62 14.22 4.29
CA TYR A 226 14.06 12.91 3.81
C TYR A 226 13.11 11.78 4.23
N ALA A 227 12.60 11.82 5.47
CA ALA A 227 11.59 10.87 5.94
C ALA A 227 10.34 10.88 5.04
N LYS A 228 9.90 12.06 4.61
CA LYS A 228 8.73 12.20 3.72
C LYS A 228 9.02 11.72 2.30
N GLU A 229 10.19 12.05 1.75
CA GLU A 229 10.61 11.58 0.42
C GLU A 229 10.65 10.03 0.37
N LEU A 230 11.15 9.39 1.42
CA LEU A 230 11.25 7.93 1.50
C LEU A 230 9.90 7.21 1.52
N ILE A 231 8.86 7.84 2.09
CA ILE A 231 7.50 7.28 2.09
C ILE A 231 6.84 7.43 0.72
N ILE A 232 7.12 8.51 -0.01
CA ILE A 232 6.55 8.74 -1.36
C ILE A 232 7.14 7.76 -2.40
N GLU A 233 8.36 7.26 -2.17
CA GLU A 233 8.97 6.22 -3.01
C GLU A 233 8.33 4.82 -2.84
N LYS A 234 7.48 4.62 -1.83
CA LYS A 234 6.76 3.38 -1.53
C LYS A 234 5.32 3.40 -2.04
#